data_AF-A0A091CD71-F1
#
_entry.id   AF-A0A091CD71-F1
#
_cell.length_a   1.000
_cell.length_b   1.000
_cell.length_c   1.000
_cell.angle_alpha   90.00
_cell.angle_beta   90.00
_cell.angle_gamma   90.00
#
_symmetry.space_group_name_H-M   'P 1'
#
loop_
_entity.id
_entity.type
_entity.pdbx_description
1 polymer ?
#
loop_
_entity_poly.entity_id
_entity_poly.type
_entity_poly.pdbx_seq_one_letter_code
_entity_poly.pdbx_strand_id
1 'polypeptide(L)'
;MAEYWEQDTEVLEEYLEKQDFDFSMMDVRFHYALHEASVDPDNYDLTQLFDGTLYRNDARYAVTFVDNHDSQPGQSLASFVKPWFKPLAYGVILLSSYGYPCLYYPDYYGYHAEDVDYDGNQELIDKLLYIRQQFAYGEAARYLDDASCIGFTRSGDDDHPVGCAVVISIGDENQKEMNVGDLHAGETYIDIIGYRKEEIIIDENGSAVFTVDARSISVWVPKEQLEA
;
A
#
# COMPACT_ATOMS: atom_id res chain seq x y z
N MET A 1 14.32 -15.25 -3.42
CA MET A 1 13.99 -13.98 -4.08
C MET A 1 15.12 -13.64 -5.01
N ALA A 2 14.81 -13.27 -6.25
CA ALA A 2 15.79 -12.81 -7.24
C ALA A 2 15.59 -11.32 -7.53
N GLU A 3 16.72 -10.61 -7.66
CA GLU A 3 16.77 -9.24 -8.15
C GLU A 3 17.07 -9.28 -9.64
N TYR A 4 16.02 -9.18 -10.47
CA TYR A 4 16.13 -9.01 -11.90
C TYR A 4 15.58 -7.62 -12.22
N TRP A 5 16.47 -6.67 -12.50
CA TRP A 5 16.12 -5.28 -12.74
C TRP A 5 15.52 -5.06 -14.14
N GLU A 6 14.32 -5.60 -14.34
CA GLU A 6 13.53 -5.53 -15.56
C GLU A 6 12.10 -5.08 -15.22
N GLN A 7 11.51 -4.22 -16.03
CA GLN A 7 10.16 -3.69 -15.84
C GLN A 7 9.12 -4.38 -16.75
N ASP A 8 9.57 -5.06 -17.80
CA ASP A 8 8.70 -5.80 -18.69
C ASP A 8 8.21 -7.10 -18.02
N THR A 9 6.92 -7.13 -17.64
CA THR A 9 6.29 -8.28 -16.99
C THR A 9 6.37 -9.53 -17.83
N GLU A 10 6.27 -9.42 -19.16
CA GLU A 10 6.29 -10.59 -20.05
C GLU A 10 7.67 -11.28 -19.97
N VAL A 11 8.75 -10.48 -19.91
CA VAL A 11 10.12 -11.00 -19.73
C VAL A 11 10.29 -11.66 -18.36
N LEU A 12 9.77 -11.05 -17.30
CA LEU A 12 9.82 -11.60 -15.95
C LEU A 12 9.06 -12.93 -15.84
N GLU A 13 7.89 -13.02 -16.47
CA GLU A 13 7.07 -14.22 -16.49
C GLU A 13 7.71 -15.35 -17.27
N GLU A 14 8.22 -15.08 -18.47
CA GLU A 14 8.99 -16.06 -19.22
C GLU A 14 10.19 -16.57 -18.41
N TYR A 15 10.80 -15.70 -17.60
CA TYR A 15 11.91 -16.10 -16.73
C TYR A 15 11.45 -17.00 -15.59
N LEU A 16 10.35 -16.66 -14.91
CA LEU A 16 9.74 -17.51 -13.88
C LEU A 16 9.33 -18.88 -14.43
N GLU A 17 8.70 -18.93 -15.61
CA GLU A 17 8.32 -20.17 -16.29
C GLU A 17 9.53 -21.05 -16.59
N LYS A 18 10.62 -20.46 -17.11
CA LYS A 18 11.88 -21.19 -17.40
C LYS A 18 12.54 -21.76 -16.14
N GLN A 19 12.16 -21.28 -14.96
CA GLN A 19 12.68 -21.71 -13.66
C GLN A 19 11.62 -22.44 -12.83
N ASP A 20 10.56 -22.96 -13.47
CA ASP A 20 9.48 -23.73 -12.83
C ASP A 20 8.82 -23.00 -11.64
N PHE A 21 8.87 -21.65 -11.63
CA PHE A 21 8.36 -20.80 -10.55
C PHE A 21 8.96 -21.10 -9.16
N ASP A 22 10.21 -21.57 -9.09
CA ASP A 22 10.88 -21.96 -7.84
C ASP A 22 11.27 -20.77 -6.93
N PHE A 23 11.11 -19.52 -7.40
CA PHE A 23 11.41 -18.32 -6.62
C PHE A 23 10.48 -17.15 -6.96
N SER A 24 10.39 -16.20 -6.04
CA SER A 24 9.78 -14.88 -6.26
C SER A 24 10.81 -13.85 -6.74
N MET A 25 10.36 -12.78 -7.38
CA MET A 25 11.18 -11.70 -7.94
C MET A 25 10.80 -10.35 -7.35
N MET A 26 11.75 -9.42 -7.27
CA MET A 26 11.42 -8.03 -6.93
C MET A 26 10.58 -7.41 -8.03
N ASP A 27 9.45 -6.81 -7.67
CA ASP A 27 8.62 -6.11 -8.66
C ASP A 27 9.13 -4.70 -8.89
N VAL A 28 10.06 -4.60 -9.84
CA VAL A 28 10.71 -3.35 -10.21
C VAL A 28 9.74 -2.40 -10.91
N ARG A 29 8.80 -2.90 -11.73
CA ARG A 29 7.79 -2.04 -12.37
C ARG A 29 6.90 -1.36 -11.34
N PHE A 30 6.49 -2.08 -10.30
CA PHE A 30 5.73 -1.51 -9.19
C PHE A 30 6.53 -0.44 -8.44
N HIS A 31 7.82 -0.66 -8.18
CA HIS A 31 8.69 0.39 -7.60
C HIS A 31 8.71 1.66 -8.47
N TYR A 32 8.88 1.54 -9.79
CA TYR A 32 8.86 2.70 -10.69
C TYR A 32 7.50 3.39 -10.72
N ALA A 33 6.38 2.65 -10.63
CA ALA A 33 5.04 3.22 -10.52
C ALA A 33 4.90 4.10 -9.24
N LEU A 34 5.43 3.64 -8.10
CA LEU A 34 5.48 4.43 -6.87
C LEU A 34 6.37 5.68 -7.02
N HIS A 35 7.52 5.55 -7.68
CA HIS A 35 8.42 6.67 -7.93
C HIS A 35 7.75 7.74 -8.81
N GLU A 36 7.16 7.33 -9.93
CA GLU A 36 6.42 8.18 -10.88
C GLU A 36 5.30 8.96 -10.17
N ALA A 37 4.46 8.25 -9.40
CA ALA A 37 3.38 8.87 -8.62
C ALA A 37 3.88 9.88 -7.58
N SER A 38 5.06 9.62 -6.99
CA SER A 38 5.64 10.50 -5.98
C SER A 38 6.29 11.77 -6.55
N VAL A 39 6.73 11.72 -7.82
CA VAL A 39 7.46 12.80 -8.50
C VAL A 39 6.51 13.73 -9.25
N ASP A 40 5.48 13.18 -9.90
CA ASP A 40 4.52 13.95 -10.70
C ASP A 40 3.07 13.57 -10.35
N PRO A 41 2.63 13.79 -9.09
CA PRO A 41 1.32 13.34 -8.63
C PRO A 41 0.15 14.00 -9.37
N ASP A 42 0.34 15.21 -9.91
CA ASP A 42 -0.73 15.94 -10.60
C ASP A 42 -1.03 15.36 -12.00
N ASN A 43 -0.11 14.58 -12.58
CA ASN A 43 -0.27 13.94 -13.90
C ASN A 43 -0.28 12.40 -13.83
N TYR A 44 -0.04 11.81 -12.66
CA TYR A 44 -0.08 10.37 -12.49
C TYR A 44 -1.50 9.89 -12.21
N ASP A 45 -1.91 8.81 -12.86
CA ASP A 45 -3.21 8.16 -12.64
C ASP A 45 -3.04 6.96 -11.69
N LEU A 46 -3.44 7.12 -10.43
CA LEU A 46 -3.35 6.06 -9.41
C LEU A 46 -4.11 4.79 -9.76
N THR A 47 -5.10 4.84 -10.63
CA THR A 47 -5.82 3.63 -11.05
C THR A 47 -4.90 2.66 -11.81
N GLN A 48 -3.79 3.18 -12.35
CA GLN A 48 -2.77 2.42 -13.09
C GLN A 48 -1.60 1.96 -12.23
N LEU A 49 -1.64 2.17 -10.91
CA LEU A 49 -0.54 1.83 -9.98
C LEU A 49 -0.06 0.37 -10.10
N PHE A 50 -0.96 -0.53 -10.49
CA PHE A 50 -0.70 -1.96 -10.61
C PHE A 50 -0.50 -2.44 -12.07
N ASP A 51 -0.51 -1.54 -13.05
CA ASP A 51 -0.38 -1.92 -14.45
C ASP A 51 1.06 -2.34 -14.80
N GLY A 52 1.16 -3.49 -15.48
CA GLY A 52 2.46 -4.11 -15.81
C GLY A 52 3.20 -4.67 -14.60
N THR A 53 2.55 -4.80 -13.45
CA THR A 53 3.15 -5.41 -12.26
C THR A 53 2.95 -6.93 -12.29
N LEU A 54 3.82 -7.67 -11.60
CA LEU A 54 3.67 -9.13 -11.43
C LEU A 54 2.34 -9.49 -10.75
N TYR A 55 1.72 -8.52 -10.05
CA TYR A 55 0.38 -8.63 -9.47
C TYR A 55 -0.67 -9.14 -10.43
N ARG A 56 -0.64 -8.57 -11.64
CA ARG A 56 -1.77 -8.65 -12.55
C ARG A 56 -1.99 -10.09 -13.01
N ASN A 57 -0.94 -10.89 -12.98
CA ASN A 57 -0.95 -12.28 -13.38
C ASN A 57 -0.85 -13.23 -12.18
N ASP A 58 0.11 -13.03 -11.25
CA ASP A 58 0.18 -13.81 -10.01
C ASP A 58 0.97 -13.11 -8.88
N ALA A 59 0.24 -12.58 -7.91
CA ALA A 59 0.80 -11.89 -6.75
C ALA A 59 1.83 -12.71 -5.94
N ARG A 60 1.77 -14.05 -5.99
CA ARG A 60 2.60 -14.93 -5.14
C ARG A 60 4.08 -14.85 -5.48
N TYR A 61 4.42 -14.45 -6.71
CA TYR A 61 5.79 -14.35 -7.19
C TYR A 61 6.35 -12.92 -7.12
N ALA A 62 5.54 -11.95 -6.70
CA ALA A 62 5.96 -10.57 -6.54
C ALA A 62 6.47 -10.29 -5.13
N VAL A 63 7.72 -9.88 -5.00
CA VAL A 63 8.25 -9.22 -3.80
C VAL A 63 8.10 -7.71 -4.01
N THR A 64 7.17 -7.11 -3.28
CA THR A 64 6.84 -5.68 -3.40
C THR A 64 7.73 -4.88 -2.45
N PHE A 65 8.23 -3.73 -2.91
CA PHE A 65 9.13 -2.88 -2.15
C PHE A 65 8.93 -1.42 -2.54
N VAL A 66 9.24 -0.50 -1.63
CA VAL A 66 9.15 0.94 -1.90
C VAL A 66 10.45 1.47 -2.48
N ASP A 67 11.58 1.16 -1.85
CA ASP A 67 12.93 1.50 -2.32
C ASP A 67 13.88 0.37 -1.90
N ASN A 68 15.08 0.36 -2.47
CA ASN A 68 16.17 -0.52 -2.05
C ASN A 68 17.52 0.23 -2.13
N HIS A 69 18.60 -0.53 -1.95
CA HIS A 69 19.96 0.01 -2.00
C HIS A 69 20.41 0.54 -3.37
N ASP A 70 19.72 0.18 -4.46
CA ASP A 70 20.03 0.64 -5.82
C ASP A 70 19.22 1.86 -6.23
N SER A 71 17.98 1.98 -5.72
CA SER A 71 17.07 3.09 -6.04
C SER A 71 17.29 4.33 -5.17
N GLN A 72 18.06 4.21 -4.07
CA GLN A 72 18.39 5.34 -3.22
C GLN A 72 19.20 6.42 -3.96
N PRO A 73 19.20 7.68 -3.49
CA PRO A 73 19.93 8.74 -4.17
C PRO A 73 21.45 8.50 -4.19
N GLY A 74 22.08 8.90 -5.30
CA GLY A 74 23.53 8.74 -5.52
C GLY A 74 23.93 7.38 -6.10
N GLN A 75 22.99 6.48 -6.34
CA GLN A 75 23.24 5.16 -6.93
C GLN A 75 22.94 5.14 -8.43
N SER A 76 23.41 4.08 -9.11
CA SER A 76 23.30 3.97 -10.56
C SER A 76 21.87 3.83 -11.08
N LEU A 77 20.97 3.28 -10.26
CA LEU A 77 19.57 3.06 -10.56
C LEU A 77 18.67 4.02 -9.76
N ALA A 78 19.19 5.19 -9.36
CA ALA A 78 18.48 6.12 -8.50
C ALA A 78 17.08 6.48 -9.05
N SER A 79 16.07 6.08 -8.29
CA SER A 79 14.63 6.27 -8.56
C SER A 79 13.88 6.39 -7.23
N PHE A 80 14.44 7.21 -6.34
CA PHE A 80 13.99 7.36 -4.96
C PHE A 80 12.54 7.86 -4.87
N VAL A 81 11.67 7.13 -4.17
CA VAL A 81 10.29 7.55 -3.90
C VAL A 81 10.34 8.76 -2.96
N LYS A 82 9.61 9.84 -3.29
CA LYS A 82 9.65 11.06 -2.48
C LYS A 82 9.14 10.81 -1.05
N PRO A 83 9.76 11.40 -0.01
CA PRO A 83 9.39 11.16 1.39
C PRO A 83 7.89 11.31 1.72
N TRP A 84 7.21 12.29 1.11
CA TRP A 84 5.78 12.52 1.34
C TRP A 84 4.89 11.35 0.89
N PHE A 85 5.33 10.57 -0.09
CA PHE A 85 4.60 9.45 -0.65
C PHE A 85 4.93 8.12 0.04
N LYS A 86 6.01 8.06 0.83
CA LYS A 86 6.44 6.85 1.56
C LYS A 86 5.32 6.27 2.43
N PRO A 87 4.57 7.07 3.22
CA PRO A 87 3.40 6.58 3.95
C PRO A 87 2.40 5.81 3.08
N LEU A 88 2.04 6.38 1.94
CA LEU A 88 1.07 5.81 1.00
C LEU A 88 1.61 4.51 0.40
N ALA A 89 2.87 4.52 -0.06
CA ALA A 89 3.53 3.36 -0.65
C ALA A 89 3.63 2.18 0.33
N TYR A 90 4.04 2.44 1.57
CA TYR A 90 4.09 1.40 2.61
C TYR A 90 2.70 0.89 2.97
N GLY A 91 1.68 1.77 3.01
CA GLY A 91 0.29 1.36 3.19
C GLY A 91 -0.18 0.40 2.09
N VAL A 92 0.16 0.66 0.83
CA VAL A 92 -0.17 -0.24 -0.28
C VAL A 92 0.50 -1.60 -0.11
N ILE A 93 1.83 -1.67 0.06
CA ILE A 93 2.52 -2.97 0.10
C ILE A 93 2.18 -3.78 1.36
N LEU A 94 1.91 -3.11 2.50
CA LEU A 94 1.64 -3.78 3.76
C LEU A 94 0.17 -4.17 3.93
N LEU A 95 -0.79 -3.41 3.40
CA LEU A 95 -2.21 -3.62 3.73
C LEU A 95 -3.03 -4.21 2.58
N SER A 96 -2.59 -3.99 1.34
CA SER A 96 -3.23 -4.65 0.21
C SER A 96 -2.95 -6.16 0.23
N SER A 97 -3.70 -6.91 -0.57
CA SER A 97 -3.40 -8.31 -0.85
C SER A 97 -2.27 -8.48 -1.87
N TYR A 98 -1.54 -7.42 -2.22
CA TYR A 98 -0.55 -7.46 -3.29
C TYR A 98 0.84 -7.88 -2.81
N GLY A 99 1.25 -9.09 -3.21
CA GLY A 99 2.64 -9.53 -3.15
C GLY A 99 3.15 -9.82 -1.75
N TYR A 100 4.46 -10.08 -1.67
CA TYR A 100 5.20 -10.18 -0.43
C TYR A 100 5.92 -8.85 -0.18
N PRO A 101 5.47 -8.02 0.78
CA PRO A 101 6.15 -6.77 1.11
C PRO A 101 7.54 -6.98 1.71
N CYS A 102 8.49 -6.20 1.23
CA CYS A 102 9.85 -6.07 1.72
C CYS A 102 10.07 -4.63 2.23
N LEU A 103 10.45 -4.50 3.51
CA LEU A 103 10.79 -3.21 4.10
C LEU A 103 12.22 -2.82 3.76
N TYR A 104 12.45 -1.53 3.56
CA TYR A 104 13.79 -0.99 3.35
C TYR A 104 14.36 -0.39 4.64
N TYR A 105 15.59 -0.80 5.01
CA TYR A 105 16.20 -0.40 6.27
C TYR A 105 16.29 1.14 6.44
N PRO A 106 16.74 1.93 5.46
CA PRO A 106 16.77 3.38 5.58
C PRO A 106 15.41 4.07 5.49
N ASP A 107 14.37 3.43 4.97
CA ASP A 107 13.01 3.95 5.13
C ASP A 107 12.49 3.82 6.55
N TYR A 108 13.01 2.85 7.30
CA TYR A 108 12.69 2.66 8.70
C TYR A 108 13.55 3.55 9.59
N TYR A 109 14.88 3.48 9.44
CA TYR A 109 15.85 4.12 10.34
C TYR A 109 16.41 5.46 9.84
N GLY A 110 16.06 5.87 8.62
CA GLY A 110 16.61 7.06 7.98
C GLY A 110 17.89 6.81 7.18
N TYR A 111 18.21 7.78 6.33
CA TYR A 111 19.41 7.87 5.51
C TYR A 111 19.92 9.31 5.52
N HIS A 112 21.16 9.48 5.98
CA HIS A 112 21.82 10.78 6.01
C HIS A 112 23.10 10.70 5.19
N ALA A 113 23.14 11.46 4.09
CA ALA A 113 24.27 11.61 3.18
C ALA A 113 24.44 13.09 2.79
N GLU A 114 25.47 13.42 2.02
CA GLU A 114 25.81 14.81 1.69
C GLU A 114 24.65 15.59 1.04
N ASP A 115 23.89 14.94 0.14
CA ASP A 115 22.78 15.55 -0.60
C ASP A 115 21.39 15.04 -0.18
N VAL A 116 21.31 14.22 0.87
CA VAL A 116 20.05 13.61 1.32
C VAL A 116 19.99 13.58 2.84
N ASP A 117 18.94 14.17 3.37
CA ASP A 117 18.62 14.13 4.79
C ASP A 117 17.20 13.59 4.95
N TYR A 118 17.07 12.35 5.41
CA TYR A 118 15.80 11.65 5.53
C TYR A 118 15.77 10.83 6.81
N ASP A 119 14.88 11.19 7.73
CA ASP A 119 14.80 10.58 9.08
C ASP A 119 14.15 9.19 9.09
N GLY A 120 13.62 8.73 7.96
CA GLY A 120 12.81 7.51 7.90
C GLY A 120 11.38 7.73 8.43
N ASN A 121 10.63 6.64 8.53
CA ASN A 121 9.21 6.61 8.87
C ASN A 121 8.89 5.52 9.91
N GLN A 122 9.80 5.29 10.88
CA GLN A 122 9.68 4.21 11.86
C GLN A 122 8.28 4.14 12.52
N GLU A 123 7.80 5.23 13.14
CA GLU A 123 6.52 5.21 13.88
C GLU A 123 5.34 4.81 12.99
N LEU A 124 5.33 5.31 11.75
CA LEU A 124 4.28 4.98 10.80
C LEU A 124 4.39 3.53 10.34
N ILE A 125 5.59 3.06 10.00
CA ILE A 125 5.79 1.68 9.56
C ILE A 125 5.43 0.70 10.68
N ASP A 126 5.74 1.03 11.94
CA ASP A 126 5.31 0.25 13.11
C ASP A 126 3.78 0.13 13.19
N LYS A 127 3.05 1.24 12.98
CA LYS A 127 1.58 1.21 12.90
C LYS A 127 1.09 0.35 11.75
N LEU A 128 1.63 0.52 10.54
CA LEU A 128 1.24 -0.25 9.37
C LEU A 128 1.55 -1.76 9.52
N LEU A 129 2.64 -2.11 10.19
CA LEU A 129 2.98 -3.50 10.52
C LEU A 129 1.99 -4.10 11.52
N TYR A 130 1.62 -3.35 12.56
CA TYR A 130 0.58 -3.77 13.49
C TYR A 130 -0.75 -3.99 12.75
N ILE A 131 -1.16 -3.04 11.90
CA ILE A 131 -2.39 -3.19 11.12
C ILE A 131 -2.31 -4.41 10.21
N ARG A 132 -1.18 -4.63 9.54
CA ARG A 132 -0.98 -5.83 8.70
C ARG A 132 -1.17 -7.10 9.50
N GLN A 133 -0.64 -7.15 10.73
CA GLN A 133 -0.71 -8.32 11.60
C GLN A 133 -2.09 -8.56 12.22
N GLN A 134 -2.94 -7.53 12.32
CA GLN A 134 -4.25 -7.66 13.00
C GLN A 134 -5.45 -7.60 12.05
N PHE A 135 -5.37 -6.81 10.97
CA PHE A 135 -6.54 -6.41 10.18
C PHE A 135 -6.39 -6.63 8.66
N ALA A 136 -5.18 -6.86 8.13
CA ALA A 136 -4.98 -7.04 6.68
C ALA A 136 -5.18 -8.51 6.23
N TYR A 137 -6.35 -9.07 6.53
CA TYR A 137 -6.70 -10.48 6.28
C TYR A 137 -7.95 -10.62 5.39
N GLY A 138 -8.19 -11.84 4.90
CA GLY A 138 -9.35 -12.13 4.06
C GLY A 138 -9.29 -11.59 2.63
N GLU A 139 -10.45 -11.66 1.97
CA GLU A 139 -10.64 -11.18 0.60
C GLU A 139 -10.39 -9.68 0.51
N ALA A 140 -9.94 -9.23 -0.66
CA ALA A 140 -9.65 -7.83 -0.93
C ALA A 140 -10.59 -7.30 -2.02
N ALA A 141 -11.31 -6.22 -1.72
CA ALA A 141 -12.04 -5.46 -2.73
C ALA A 141 -11.26 -4.19 -3.08
N ARG A 142 -11.16 -3.86 -4.37
CA ARG A 142 -10.39 -2.70 -4.86
C ARG A 142 -11.31 -1.67 -5.46
N TYR A 143 -11.03 -0.41 -5.16
CA TYR A 143 -11.76 0.76 -5.62
C TYR A 143 -10.75 1.69 -6.32
N LEU A 144 -10.41 1.32 -7.56
CA LEU A 144 -9.46 1.99 -8.44
C LEU A 144 -10.22 2.77 -9.52
N ASP A 145 -11.03 3.74 -9.09
CA ASP A 145 -12.04 4.42 -9.90
C ASP A 145 -11.86 5.95 -9.99
N ASP A 146 -10.86 6.50 -9.30
CA ASP A 146 -10.46 7.91 -9.35
C ASP A 146 -8.93 8.01 -9.41
N ALA A 147 -8.43 8.81 -10.37
CA ALA A 147 -7.02 8.95 -10.67
C ALA A 147 -6.19 9.53 -9.51
N SER A 148 -6.83 10.28 -8.61
CA SER A 148 -6.19 10.96 -7.49
C SER A 148 -6.49 10.32 -6.14
N CYS A 149 -7.54 9.49 -6.06
CA CYS A 149 -8.02 8.88 -4.82
C CYS A 149 -8.39 7.41 -5.07
N ILE A 150 -7.65 6.49 -4.48
CA ILE A 150 -7.92 5.05 -4.56
C ILE A 150 -8.18 4.46 -3.18
N GLY A 151 -8.82 3.30 -3.14
CA GLY A 151 -8.99 2.58 -1.90
C GLY A 151 -9.10 1.08 -2.09
N PHE A 152 -9.00 0.36 -0.99
CA PHE A 152 -9.24 -1.07 -0.95
C PHE A 152 -9.68 -1.48 0.46
N THR A 153 -10.48 -2.54 0.52
CA THR A 153 -10.90 -3.14 1.79
C THR A 153 -10.33 -4.54 1.90
N ARG A 154 -10.16 -5.00 3.14
CA ARG A 154 -9.85 -6.36 3.54
C ARG A 154 -11.03 -6.83 4.38
N SER A 155 -11.54 -8.03 4.15
CA SER A 155 -12.75 -8.54 4.83
C SER A 155 -12.49 -9.12 6.22
N GLY A 156 -11.24 -9.49 6.53
CA GLY A 156 -10.97 -10.44 7.60
C GLY A 156 -11.20 -11.90 7.18
N ASP A 157 -10.73 -12.83 7.99
CA ASP A 157 -10.88 -14.28 7.82
C ASP A 157 -11.32 -14.96 9.14
N ASP A 158 -11.40 -16.29 9.15
CA ASP A 158 -11.87 -17.05 10.31
C ASP A 158 -11.02 -16.83 11.58
N ASP A 159 -9.73 -16.54 11.43
CA ASP A 159 -8.80 -16.27 12.54
C ASP A 159 -8.74 -14.78 12.89
N HIS A 160 -9.05 -13.90 11.93
CA HIS A 160 -9.06 -12.44 12.04
C HIS A 160 -10.40 -11.92 11.51
N PRO A 161 -11.50 -11.99 12.28
CA PRO A 161 -12.86 -11.77 11.77
C PRO A 161 -13.16 -10.33 11.35
N VAL A 162 -12.21 -9.43 11.57
CA VAL A 162 -12.29 -8.02 11.22
C VAL A 162 -11.16 -7.68 10.26
N GLY A 163 -11.50 -6.91 9.23
CA GLY A 163 -10.54 -6.41 8.27
C GLY A 163 -10.25 -4.90 8.45
N CYS A 164 -9.80 -4.27 7.37
CA CYS A 164 -9.55 -2.82 7.33
C CYS A 164 -10.02 -2.21 6.02
N ALA A 165 -10.34 -0.92 6.04
CA ALA A 165 -10.60 -0.10 4.87
C ALA A 165 -9.51 0.96 4.70
N VAL A 166 -8.84 0.98 3.55
CA VAL A 166 -7.73 1.88 3.27
C VAL A 166 -8.15 2.86 2.18
N VAL A 167 -7.94 4.16 2.41
CA VAL A 167 -8.12 5.21 1.40
C VAL A 167 -6.84 6.01 1.28
N ILE A 168 -6.44 6.28 0.05
CA ILE A 168 -5.22 7.00 -0.31
C ILE A 168 -5.60 8.14 -1.25
N SER A 169 -5.13 9.35 -0.96
CA SER A 169 -5.22 10.49 -1.89
C SER A 169 -3.83 11.04 -2.17
N ILE A 170 -3.52 11.31 -3.44
CA ILE A 170 -2.29 12.02 -3.86
C ILE A 170 -2.54 13.49 -4.23
N GLY A 171 -3.82 13.88 -4.27
CA GLY A 171 -4.26 15.25 -4.50
C GLY A 171 -4.76 15.89 -3.21
N ASP A 172 -5.92 16.54 -3.32
CA ASP A 172 -6.59 17.22 -2.21
C ASP A 172 -7.24 16.23 -1.23
N GLU A 173 -7.80 16.76 -0.13
CA GLU A 173 -8.65 15.99 0.79
C GLU A 173 -9.77 15.32 -0.01
N ASN A 174 -9.99 14.04 0.24
CA ASN A 174 -10.91 13.25 -0.55
C ASN A 174 -11.59 12.18 0.31
N GLN A 175 -12.50 11.44 -0.30
CA GLN A 175 -13.23 10.37 0.34
C GLN A 175 -13.58 9.29 -0.66
N LYS A 176 -13.89 8.09 -0.17
CA LYS A 176 -14.30 6.97 -1.01
C LYS A 176 -15.37 6.14 -0.32
N GLU A 177 -16.45 5.90 -1.05
CA GLU A 177 -17.45 4.93 -0.63
C GLU A 177 -16.90 3.53 -0.86
N MET A 178 -16.83 2.73 0.20
CA MET A 178 -16.35 1.36 0.12
C MET A 178 -17.20 0.46 1.01
N ASN A 179 -17.27 -0.82 0.63
CA ASN A 179 -17.94 -1.86 1.38
C ASN A 179 -16.93 -2.71 2.17
N VAL A 180 -17.19 -2.86 3.47
CA VAL A 180 -16.44 -3.69 4.41
C VAL A 180 -17.18 -4.97 4.80
N GLY A 181 -18.42 -5.15 4.34
CA GLY A 181 -19.26 -6.32 4.63
C GLY A 181 -20.43 -5.98 5.55
N ASP A 182 -21.60 -6.58 5.27
CA ASP A 182 -22.85 -6.37 6.00
C ASP A 182 -22.81 -6.84 7.46
N LEU A 183 -21.89 -7.76 7.79
CA LEU A 183 -21.61 -8.18 9.16
C LEU A 183 -21.12 -7.04 10.07
N HIS A 184 -20.56 -5.97 9.48
CA HIS A 184 -20.08 -4.79 10.20
C HIS A 184 -21.12 -3.67 10.29
N ALA A 185 -22.36 -3.90 9.84
CA ALA A 185 -23.42 -2.89 9.88
C ALA A 185 -23.63 -2.31 11.29
N GLY A 186 -23.61 -0.99 11.40
CA GLY A 186 -23.75 -0.26 12.66
C GLY A 186 -22.49 -0.15 13.50
N GLU A 187 -21.38 -0.80 13.11
CA GLU A 187 -20.09 -0.64 13.79
C GLU A 187 -19.51 0.77 13.55
N THR A 188 -18.77 1.25 14.54
CA THR A 188 -18.03 2.51 14.45
C THR A 188 -16.59 2.23 14.06
N TYR A 189 -16.14 2.84 12.98
CA TYR A 189 -14.76 2.78 12.48
C TYR A 189 -14.00 4.06 12.81
N ILE A 190 -12.69 3.91 13.08
CA ILE A 190 -11.76 5.03 13.29
C ILE A 190 -10.50 4.87 12.44
N ASP A 191 -9.87 5.98 12.07
CA ASP A 191 -8.55 5.97 11.44
C ASP A 191 -7.47 5.64 12.48
N ILE A 192 -6.92 4.43 12.39
CA ILE A 192 -5.93 3.92 13.34
C ILE A 192 -4.55 4.56 13.15
N ILE A 193 -4.25 5.12 11.98
CA ILE A 193 -3.03 5.91 11.78
C ILE A 193 -3.12 7.19 12.62
N GLY A 194 -4.34 7.74 12.70
CA GLY A 194 -4.72 8.87 13.55
C GLY A 194 -4.57 10.23 12.88
N TYR A 195 -4.53 10.28 11.54
CA TYR A 195 -4.56 11.54 10.80
C TYR A 195 -5.98 12.13 10.81
N ARG A 196 -7.00 11.28 10.67
CA ARG A 196 -8.41 11.64 10.83
C ARG A 196 -8.86 11.44 12.29
N LYS A 197 -9.82 12.25 12.74
CA LYS A 197 -10.31 12.28 14.14
C LYS A 197 -11.79 11.98 14.28
N GLU A 198 -12.52 12.08 13.18
CA GLU A 198 -13.90 11.66 13.09
C GLU A 198 -14.05 10.15 13.22
N GLU A 199 -15.27 9.74 13.53
CA GLU A 199 -15.69 8.35 13.53
C GLU A 199 -16.68 8.14 12.38
N ILE A 200 -16.64 6.97 11.77
CA ILE A 200 -17.50 6.60 10.64
C ILE A 200 -18.38 5.44 11.07
N ILE A 201 -19.67 5.50 10.77
CA ILE A 201 -20.61 4.42 11.06
C ILE A 201 -20.88 3.65 9.77
N ILE A 202 -20.73 2.33 9.81
CA ILE A 202 -21.04 1.45 8.68
C ILE A 202 -22.56 1.33 8.54
N ASP A 203 -23.06 1.49 7.31
CA ASP A 203 -24.48 1.39 7.02
C ASP A 203 -25.00 -0.06 7.04
N GLU A 204 -26.31 -0.22 6.85
CA GLU A 204 -26.99 -1.52 6.87
C GLU A 204 -26.54 -2.51 5.76
N ASN A 205 -25.87 -2.01 4.72
CA ASN A 205 -25.34 -2.83 3.63
C ASN A 205 -23.84 -3.12 3.78
N GLY A 206 -23.22 -2.68 4.89
CA GLY A 206 -21.78 -2.83 5.10
C GLY A 206 -20.93 -1.77 4.41
N SER A 207 -21.52 -0.66 3.97
CA SER A 207 -20.83 0.42 3.25
C SER A 207 -20.65 1.66 4.12
N ALA A 208 -19.62 2.44 3.83
CA ALA A 208 -19.46 3.79 4.36
C ALA A 208 -18.60 4.67 3.45
N VAL A 209 -18.67 5.98 3.66
CA VAL A 209 -17.80 6.96 2.99
C VAL A 209 -16.59 7.23 3.87
N PHE A 210 -15.45 6.66 3.50
CA PHE A 210 -14.18 6.76 4.22
C PHE A 210 -13.38 7.97 3.74
N THR A 211 -12.93 8.82 4.66
CA THR A 211 -12.24 10.09 4.36
C THR A 211 -10.72 9.96 4.44
N VAL A 212 -10.01 10.83 3.74
CA VAL A 212 -8.54 10.92 3.75
C VAL A 212 -8.10 12.36 3.55
N ASP A 213 -7.07 12.78 4.29
CA ASP A 213 -6.45 14.09 4.10
C ASP A 213 -5.77 14.20 2.71
N ALA A 214 -5.49 15.43 2.29
CA ALA A 214 -4.69 15.68 1.10
C ALA A 214 -3.31 15.02 1.19
N ARG A 215 -2.87 14.37 0.11
CA ARG A 215 -1.55 13.70 0.03
C ARG A 215 -1.28 12.76 1.20
N SER A 216 -2.29 11.96 1.56
CA SER A 216 -2.28 11.15 2.78
C SER A 216 -2.89 9.77 2.56
N ILE A 217 -2.83 8.98 3.62
CA ILE A 217 -3.45 7.66 3.75
C ILE A 217 -4.25 7.61 5.07
N SER A 218 -5.46 7.09 5.01
CA SER A 218 -6.25 6.73 6.20
C SER A 218 -6.49 5.24 6.21
N VAL A 219 -6.43 4.63 7.40
CA VAL A 219 -6.73 3.21 7.57
C VAL A 219 -7.79 3.05 8.65
N TRP A 220 -8.99 2.69 8.21
CA TRP A 220 -10.17 2.59 9.04
C TRP A 220 -10.37 1.15 9.52
N VAL A 221 -10.51 0.99 10.83
CA VAL A 221 -10.77 -0.30 11.51
C VAL A 221 -11.89 -0.14 12.53
N PRO A 222 -12.57 -1.23 12.94
CA PRO A 222 -13.57 -1.18 14.00
C PRO A 222 -12.97 -0.68 15.31
N LYS A 223 -13.59 0.34 15.92
CA LYS A 223 -13.13 0.98 17.15
C LYS A 223 -13.03 0.01 18.33
N GLU A 224 -13.99 -0.91 18.44
CA GLU A 224 -14.10 -1.86 19.55
C GLU A 224 -12.88 -2.80 19.65
N GLN A 225 -12.20 -3.06 18.53
CA GLN A 225 -11.03 -3.93 18.45
C GLN A 225 -9.76 -3.28 19.02
N LEU A 226 -9.77 -1.96 19.24
CA LEU A 226 -8.64 -1.21 19.81
C LEU A 226 -8.80 -0.95 21.30
N GLU A 227 -9.98 -1.21 21.85
CA GLU A 227 -10.30 -1.05 23.28
C GLU A 227 -10.22 -2.38 24.07
N ALA A 228 -10.01 -3.50 23.38
CA ALA A 228 -9.91 -4.86 23.92
C ALA A 228 -8.46 -5.28 24.25
#